data_AF-A0A397TUC8-F1
#
_entry.id   AF-A0A397TUC8-F1
#
_cell.length_a   1.000
_cell.length_b   1.000
_cell.length_c   1.000
_cell.angle_alpha   90.00
_cell.angle_beta   90.00
_cell.angle_gamma   90.00
#
_symmetry.space_group_name_H-M   'P 1'
#
loop_
_entity.id
_entity.type
_entity.pdbx_description
1 polymer ?
#
loop_
_entity_poly.entity_id
_entity_poly.type
_entity_poly.pdbx_seq_one_letter_code
_entity_poly.pdbx_strand_id
1 'polypeptide(L)'
;MATPQEHQSEIDRCIELLNPSSSDEAKFVALTLLPRLLKQDKKNVELIFDAMDFKFLERLMRTGSVNDDNQPDFTLKSIAVNILSCFCTLDELLNKKQIHARIPTLASLITPDNEELTRDILGIFLRLSSANQGSEQRNKALSLVMLLLYNFGAIPLFAPITSNLTLTQISKSATSDIDNEFKFSALVVQLSCVEIRLMLDELEQEKKDDQLNERLNVMLPACYTILEKSIEYLSHIESLLESQEEVETTRVKLEPDVLLRLKGTMIETFRGIIEYLVDVKERGISIKTAMKDEKIIASIRVLSAWLAEESTLEKETLALMPFLVDTCRYWYEFIMFT
;
A
#
# COMPACT_ATOMS: atom_id res chain seq x y z
N MET A 1 31.35 -10.38 20.23
CA MET A 1 30.59 -9.18 20.63
C MET A 1 31.56 -8.02 20.48
N ALA A 2 31.36 -7.16 19.49
CA ALA A 2 32.22 -5.98 19.29
C ALA A 2 31.88 -4.92 20.35
N THR A 3 32.88 -4.13 20.72
CA THR A 3 32.77 -3.13 21.78
C THR A 3 32.07 -1.85 21.27
N PRO A 4 31.41 -1.05 22.12
CA PRO A 4 30.73 0.19 21.70
C PRO A 4 31.64 1.20 20.97
N GLN A 5 32.96 1.17 21.23
CA GLN A 5 33.95 2.01 20.55
C GLN A 5 34.30 1.51 19.14
N GLU A 6 34.33 0.20 18.90
CA GLU A 6 34.55 -0.37 17.57
C GLU A 6 33.36 -0.05 16.65
N HIS A 7 32.15 -0.07 17.18
CA HIS A 7 30.93 0.27 16.45
C HIS A 7 30.87 1.74 16.00
N GLN A 8 31.29 2.69 16.83
CA GLN A 8 31.33 4.10 16.44
C GLN A 8 32.38 4.36 15.34
N SER A 9 33.54 3.69 15.44
CA SER A 9 34.61 3.77 14.43
C SER A 9 34.18 3.20 13.07
N GLU A 10 33.38 2.12 13.05
CA GLU A 10 32.81 1.57 11.82
C GLU A 10 31.81 2.53 11.15
N ILE A 11 31.04 3.29 11.95
CA ILE A 11 30.09 4.30 11.44
C ILE A 11 30.84 5.48 10.83
N ASP A 12 31.84 6.02 11.54
CA ASP A 12 32.64 7.15 11.06
C ASP A 12 33.35 6.79 9.74
N ARG A 13 33.89 5.58 9.65
CA ARG A 13 34.47 5.04 8.41
C ARG A 13 33.44 4.88 7.29
N CYS A 14 32.22 4.44 7.61
CA CYS A 14 31.14 4.32 6.62
C CYS A 14 30.72 5.69 6.06
N ILE A 15 30.62 6.70 6.94
CA ILE A 15 30.29 8.08 6.58
C ILE A 15 31.35 8.68 5.65
N GLU A 16 32.64 8.48 5.92
CA GLU A 16 33.72 8.94 5.04
C GLU A 16 33.62 8.33 3.63
N LEU A 17 33.30 7.03 3.55
CA LEU A 17 33.22 6.31 2.30
C LEU A 17 31.96 6.64 1.47
N LEU A 18 30.87 7.07 2.11
CA LEU A 18 29.60 7.44 1.45
C LEU A 18 29.56 8.87 0.94
N ASN A 19 30.51 9.71 1.36
CA ASN A 19 30.58 11.11 0.98
C ASN A 19 30.63 11.29 -0.56
N PRO A 20 29.95 12.31 -1.12
CA PRO A 20 30.05 12.67 -2.53
C PRO A 20 31.47 12.71 -3.12
N SER A 21 32.49 13.07 -2.33
CA SER A 21 33.89 13.13 -2.78
C SER A 21 34.58 11.76 -2.95
N SER A 22 33.99 10.69 -2.44
CA SER A 22 34.57 9.34 -2.46
C SER A 22 34.29 8.61 -3.79
N SER A 23 35.16 7.67 -4.18
CA SER A 23 34.98 6.92 -5.44
C SER A 23 33.80 5.95 -5.36
N ASP A 24 33.27 5.50 -6.50
CA ASP A 24 32.13 4.57 -6.53
C ASP A 24 32.51 3.21 -5.89
N GLU A 25 33.76 2.76 -6.04
CA GLU A 25 34.27 1.54 -5.38
C GLU A 25 34.28 1.69 -3.85
N ALA A 26 34.69 2.86 -3.34
CA ALA A 26 34.65 3.17 -1.92
C ALA A 26 33.20 3.19 -1.39
N LYS A 27 32.28 3.76 -2.16
CA LYS A 27 30.84 3.77 -1.83
C LYS A 27 30.27 2.35 -1.83
N PHE A 28 30.64 1.49 -2.78
CA PHE A 28 30.24 0.07 -2.78
C PHE A 28 30.71 -0.68 -1.55
N VAL A 29 31.95 -0.44 -1.09
CA VAL A 29 32.44 -1.01 0.17
C VAL A 29 31.56 -0.55 1.34
N ALA A 30 31.17 0.72 1.38
CA ALA A 30 30.28 1.23 2.42
C ALA A 30 28.87 0.61 2.37
N LEU A 31 28.33 0.32 1.17
CA LEU A 31 27.04 -0.34 1.00
C LEU A 31 27.00 -1.74 1.64
N THR A 32 28.13 -2.43 1.73
CA THR A 32 28.20 -3.75 2.39
C THR A 32 28.10 -3.66 3.92
N LEU A 33 28.40 -2.49 4.50
CA LEU A 33 28.38 -2.22 5.94
C LEU A 33 27.03 -1.63 6.40
N LEU A 34 26.37 -0.88 5.52
CA LEU A 34 25.10 -0.17 5.74
C LEU A 34 23.99 -1.03 6.38
N PRO A 35 23.69 -2.26 5.90
CA PRO A 35 22.60 -3.07 6.46
C PRO A 35 22.78 -3.44 7.94
N ARG A 36 24.03 -3.49 8.43
CA ARG A 36 24.32 -3.77 9.85
C ARG A 36 24.17 -2.51 10.70
N LEU A 37 24.51 -1.34 10.15
CA LEU A 37 24.51 -0.06 10.85
C LEU A 37 23.13 0.59 10.92
N LEU A 38 22.30 0.39 9.89
CA LEU A 38 20.93 0.93 9.82
C LEU A 38 19.95 0.27 10.80
N LYS A 39 20.29 -0.89 11.39
CA LYS A 39 19.43 -1.62 12.33
C LYS A 39 19.54 -1.16 13.79
N GLN A 40 20.49 -0.28 14.12
CA GLN A 40 20.98 -0.17 15.50
C GLN A 40 20.69 1.15 16.22
N ASP A 41 20.48 2.28 15.54
CA ASP A 41 20.18 3.57 16.20
C ASP A 41 19.58 4.62 15.24
N LYS A 42 18.54 5.33 15.68
CA LYS A 42 17.93 6.46 14.96
C LYS A 42 18.96 7.53 14.61
N LYS A 43 19.87 7.87 15.55
CA LYS A 43 20.91 8.88 15.32
C LYS A 43 21.88 8.49 14.20
N ASN A 44 22.18 7.20 14.08
CA ASN A 44 23.09 6.70 13.05
C ASN A 44 22.44 6.79 11.66
N VAL A 45 21.15 6.51 11.57
CA VAL A 45 20.40 6.65 10.30
C VAL A 45 20.39 8.12 9.84
N GLU A 46 20.21 9.08 10.75
CA GLU A 46 20.31 10.52 10.44
C GLU A 46 21.71 10.92 9.95
N LEU A 47 22.77 10.49 10.65
CA LEU A 47 24.15 10.79 10.26
C LEU A 47 24.51 10.20 8.89
N ILE A 48 24.10 8.95 8.64
CA ILE A 48 24.31 8.28 7.35
C ILE A 48 23.50 8.99 6.25
N PHE A 49 22.27 9.43 6.54
CA PHE A 49 21.45 10.18 5.59
C PHE A 49 22.12 11.49 5.16
N ASP A 50 22.69 12.24 6.11
CA ASP A 50 23.36 13.51 5.81
C ASP A 50 24.66 13.33 5.03
N ALA A 51 25.36 12.21 5.24
CA ALA A 51 26.58 11.86 4.52
C ALA A 51 26.34 11.26 3.13
N MET A 52 25.13 10.79 2.85
CA MET A 52 24.79 9.99 1.67
C MET A 52 24.92 10.80 0.37
N ASP A 53 25.65 10.25 -0.60
CA ASP A 53 25.61 10.74 -1.98
C ASP A 53 24.33 10.28 -2.71
N PHE A 54 23.29 11.10 -2.64
CA PHE A 54 22.03 10.84 -3.34
C PHE A 54 22.16 10.84 -4.88
N LYS A 55 23.20 11.44 -5.46
CA LYS A 55 23.45 11.33 -6.91
C LYS A 55 23.99 9.95 -7.26
N PHE A 56 24.81 9.36 -6.39
CA PHE A 56 25.23 7.98 -6.51
C PHE A 56 24.05 7.02 -6.39
N LEU A 57 23.16 7.19 -5.38
CA LEU A 57 21.94 6.39 -5.27
C LEU A 57 21.04 6.50 -6.50
N GLU A 58 20.89 7.71 -7.06
CA GLU A 58 20.14 7.93 -8.29
C GLU A 58 20.74 7.18 -9.48
N ARG A 59 22.07 7.20 -9.63
CA ARG A 59 22.78 6.44 -10.67
C ARG A 59 22.57 4.95 -10.47
N LEU A 60 22.62 4.48 -9.22
CA LEU A 60 22.44 3.07 -8.87
C LEU A 60 21.06 2.56 -9.28
N MET A 61 19.99 3.32 -8.98
CA MET A 61 18.62 3.02 -9.39
C MET A 61 18.42 3.02 -10.91
N ARG A 62 19.16 3.86 -11.64
CA ARG A 62 19.05 3.99 -13.10
C ARG A 62 20.02 3.11 -13.89
N THR A 63 20.84 2.32 -13.22
CA THR A 63 21.69 1.34 -13.88
C THR A 63 20.77 0.41 -14.69
N GLY A 64 21.13 0.05 -15.93
CA GLY A 64 20.37 -0.93 -16.72
C GLY A 64 19.33 -0.41 -17.72
N SER A 65 19.80 0.15 -18.83
CA SER A 65 19.07 0.27 -20.10
C SER A 65 20.03 0.12 -21.30
N VAL A 66 21.04 -0.74 -21.19
CA VAL A 66 21.93 -1.05 -22.32
C VAL A 66 22.16 -2.56 -22.36
N ASN A 67 21.28 -3.23 -23.10
CA ASN A 67 21.46 -4.52 -23.80
C ASN A 67 22.72 -5.34 -23.48
N ASP A 68 22.82 -5.97 -22.31
CA ASP A 68 23.81 -7.04 -22.12
C ASP A 68 23.33 -8.10 -21.13
N ASP A 69 23.38 -9.36 -21.56
CA ASP A 69 22.73 -10.56 -21.03
C ASP A 69 23.37 -11.12 -19.74
N ASN A 70 23.97 -10.29 -18.88
CA ASN A 70 24.58 -10.76 -17.64
C ASN A 70 24.13 -9.94 -16.44
N GLN A 71 23.61 -10.66 -15.44
CA GLN A 71 22.93 -10.24 -14.21
C GLN A 71 23.86 -9.62 -13.14
N PRO A 72 24.05 -8.30 -13.07
CA PRO A 72 24.13 -7.65 -11.75
C PRO A 72 23.23 -6.40 -11.60
N ASP A 73 22.47 -6.02 -12.62
CA ASP A 73 21.69 -4.78 -12.65
C ASP A 73 20.56 -4.72 -11.61
N PHE A 74 19.85 -5.83 -11.45
CA PHE A 74 18.77 -5.98 -10.47
C PHE A 74 19.25 -5.74 -9.04
N THR A 75 20.38 -6.35 -8.66
CA THR A 75 20.91 -6.28 -7.30
C THR A 75 21.25 -4.85 -6.92
N LEU A 76 21.76 -4.05 -7.86
CA LEU A 76 22.09 -2.65 -7.64
C LEU A 76 20.83 -1.81 -7.40
N LYS A 77 19.78 -2.00 -8.21
CA LYS A 77 18.47 -1.37 -8.02
C LYS A 77 17.88 -1.71 -6.65
N SER A 78 17.87 -2.98 -6.29
CA SER A 78 17.37 -3.45 -5.00
C SER A 78 18.15 -2.90 -3.81
N ILE A 79 19.47 -2.80 -3.90
CA ILE A 79 20.27 -2.17 -2.85
C ILE A 79 19.90 -0.69 -2.69
N ALA A 80 19.77 0.05 -3.79
CA ALA A 80 19.44 1.47 -3.75
C ALA A 80 18.05 1.72 -3.11
N VAL A 81 17.06 0.92 -3.51
CA VAL A 81 15.69 0.99 -2.98
C VAL A 81 15.65 0.61 -1.51
N ASN A 82 16.36 -0.46 -1.10
CA ASN A 82 16.42 -0.87 0.30
C ASN A 82 17.01 0.22 1.21
N ILE A 83 18.06 0.91 0.77
CA ILE A 83 18.64 2.03 1.51
C ILE A 83 17.63 3.16 1.66
N LEU A 84 16.91 3.52 0.60
CA LEU A 84 15.84 4.52 0.65
C LEU A 84 14.69 4.09 1.57
N SER A 85 14.32 2.81 1.53
CA SER A 85 13.30 2.22 2.42
C SER A 85 13.71 2.38 3.88
N CYS A 86 14.98 2.06 4.22
CA CYS A 86 15.50 2.27 5.57
C CYS A 86 15.42 3.74 6.00
N PHE A 87 15.77 4.71 5.15
CA PHE A 87 15.61 6.13 5.49
C PHE A 87 14.16 6.53 5.72
N CYS A 88 13.23 5.96 4.96
CA CYS A 88 11.79 6.23 5.08
C CYS A 88 11.14 5.60 6.31
N THR A 89 11.86 4.80 7.09
CA THR A 89 11.42 4.33 8.41
C THR A 89 11.44 5.42 9.48
N LEU A 90 12.16 6.53 9.25
CA LEU A 90 12.22 7.69 10.15
C LEU A 90 11.35 8.83 9.63
N ASP A 91 10.32 9.19 10.40
CA ASP A 91 9.33 10.17 9.97
C ASP A 91 9.91 11.57 9.70
N GLU A 92 10.99 11.93 10.41
CA GLU A 92 11.71 13.20 10.27
C GLU A 92 12.42 13.35 8.92
N LEU A 93 12.72 12.24 8.24
CA LEU A 93 13.40 12.22 6.95
C LEU A 93 12.44 12.25 5.77
N LEU A 94 11.16 11.91 5.98
CA LEU A 94 10.17 11.78 4.91
C LEU A 94 9.91 13.09 4.16
N ASN A 95 10.06 14.23 4.85
CA ASN A 95 9.84 15.56 4.26
C ASN A 95 11.11 16.18 3.65
N LYS A 96 12.23 15.43 3.62
CA LYS A 96 13.49 15.92 3.06
C LYS A 96 13.42 15.92 1.54
N LYS A 97 13.90 17.01 0.91
CA LYS A 97 13.91 17.18 -0.56
C LYS A 97 14.63 16.03 -1.27
N GLN A 98 15.64 15.44 -0.62
CA GLN A 98 16.40 14.31 -1.15
C GLN A 98 15.51 13.09 -1.42
N ILE A 99 14.55 12.79 -0.54
CA ILE A 99 13.59 11.68 -0.73
C ILE A 99 12.58 12.04 -1.83
N HIS A 100 11.97 13.22 -1.76
CA HIS A 100 10.99 13.66 -2.75
C HIS A 100 11.54 13.69 -4.17
N ALA A 101 12.81 14.08 -4.33
CA ALA A 101 13.45 14.14 -5.64
C ALA A 101 13.59 12.77 -6.31
N ARG A 102 13.58 11.67 -5.54
CA ARG A 102 13.69 10.29 -6.05
C ARG A 102 12.35 9.65 -6.40
N ILE A 103 11.22 10.27 -6.03
CA ILE A 103 9.88 9.74 -6.32
C ILE A 103 9.69 9.39 -7.81
N PRO A 104 10.06 10.23 -8.79
CA PRO A 104 9.87 9.88 -10.20
C PRO A 104 10.67 8.65 -10.63
N THR A 105 11.89 8.48 -10.11
CA THR A 105 12.76 7.35 -10.44
C THR A 105 12.27 6.07 -9.78
N LEU A 106 11.88 6.12 -8.51
CA LEU A 106 11.23 5.01 -7.84
C LEU A 106 9.97 4.57 -8.60
N ALA A 107 9.14 5.52 -9.06
CA ALA A 107 7.92 5.20 -9.81
C ALA A 107 8.22 4.50 -11.14
N SER A 108 9.31 4.88 -11.82
CA SER A 108 9.73 4.25 -13.07
C SER A 108 10.27 2.82 -12.91
N LEU A 109 10.59 2.41 -11.68
CA LEU A 109 11.09 1.06 -11.37
C LEU A 109 9.99 0.07 -11.00
N ILE A 110 8.73 0.52 -10.87
CA ILE A 110 7.59 -0.35 -10.60
C ILE A 110 7.29 -1.18 -11.84
N THR A 111 7.46 -2.50 -11.74
CA THR A 111 7.17 -3.46 -12.81
C THR A 111 6.54 -4.75 -12.27
N PRO A 112 5.68 -5.44 -13.05
CA PRO A 112 5.15 -6.77 -12.71
C PRO A 112 6.24 -7.81 -12.52
N ASP A 113 7.31 -7.71 -13.30
CA ASP A 113 8.35 -8.73 -13.37
C ASP A 113 9.18 -8.83 -12.08
N ASN A 114 9.09 -7.82 -11.20
CA ASN A 114 9.89 -7.71 -10.01
C ASN A 114 9.04 -7.33 -8.79
N GLU A 115 8.33 -8.33 -8.27
CA GLU A 115 7.41 -8.16 -7.14
C GLU A 115 8.10 -7.63 -5.88
N GLU A 116 9.35 -8.01 -5.61
CA GLU A 116 10.10 -7.61 -4.40
C GLU A 116 10.53 -6.15 -4.46
N LEU A 117 11.21 -5.73 -5.52
CA LEU A 117 11.62 -4.33 -5.70
C LEU A 117 10.40 -3.41 -5.77
N THR A 118 9.37 -3.83 -6.52
CA THR A 118 8.11 -3.10 -6.59
C THR A 118 7.59 -2.89 -5.18
N ARG A 119 7.41 -3.95 -4.39
CA ARG A 119 6.90 -3.88 -3.01
C ARG A 119 7.67 -2.91 -2.12
N ASP A 120 9.01 -2.91 -2.16
CA ASP A 120 9.82 -1.98 -1.36
C ASP A 120 9.58 -0.51 -1.76
N ILE A 121 9.47 -0.24 -3.07
CA ILE A 121 9.11 1.08 -3.59
C ILE A 121 7.73 1.51 -3.09
N LEU A 122 6.78 0.58 -3.01
CA LEU A 122 5.43 0.87 -2.52
C LEU A 122 5.42 1.20 -1.03
N GLY A 123 6.21 0.47 -0.24
CA GLY A 123 6.43 0.77 1.17
C GLY A 123 6.92 2.20 1.38
N ILE A 124 7.89 2.65 0.57
CA ILE A 124 8.39 4.03 0.57
C ILE A 124 7.27 5.02 0.24
N PHE A 125 6.53 4.79 -0.84
CA PHE A 125 5.48 5.70 -1.29
C PHE A 125 4.32 5.83 -0.30
N LEU A 126 3.97 4.77 0.41
CA LEU A 126 2.97 4.89 1.46
C LEU A 126 3.53 5.61 2.69
N ARG A 127 4.76 5.35 3.12
CA ARG A 127 5.35 6.11 4.26
C ARG A 127 5.36 7.61 3.98
N LEU A 128 5.72 7.99 2.76
CA LEU A 128 5.68 9.39 2.30
C LEU A 128 4.29 10.01 2.34
N SER A 129 3.25 9.19 2.19
CA SER A 129 1.86 9.64 2.21
C SER A 129 1.27 9.71 3.62
N SER A 130 1.67 8.80 4.51
CA SER A 130 1.26 8.84 5.91
C SER A 130 1.87 10.01 6.68
N ALA A 131 3.06 10.47 6.28
CA ALA A 131 3.78 11.55 6.97
C ALA A 131 3.40 12.96 6.49
N ASN A 132 2.82 13.09 5.31
CA ASN A 132 2.36 14.36 4.77
C ASN A 132 0.87 14.53 5.01
N GLN A 133 0.50 15.37 5.98
CA GLN A 133 -0.90 15.68 6.34
C GLN A 133 -1.64 16.53 5.29
N GLY A 134 -1.20 16.51 4.03
CA GLY A 134 -1.93 17.12 2.92
C GLY A 134 -2.91 16.12 2.30
N SER A 135 -4.17 16.52 2.12
CA SER A 135 -5.19 15.70 1.44
C SER A 135 -4.74 15.26 0.05
N GLU A 136 -3.99 16.10 -0.67
CA GLU A 136 -3.50 15.81 -2.02
C GLU A 136 -2.46 14.66 -2.06
N GLN A 137 -1.51 14.65 -1.12
CA GLN A 137 -0.48 13.60 -1.04
C GLN A 137 -1.08 12.27 -0.60
N ARG A 138 -2.02 12.29 0.35
CA ARG A 138 -2.79 11.11 0.76
C ARG A 138 -3.55 10.52 -0.43
N ASN A 139 -4.25 11.36 -1.18
CA ASN A 139 -5.03 10.94 -2.35
C ASN A 139 -4.14 10.25 -3.38
N LYS A 140 -3.01 10.88 -3.76
CA LYS A 140 -2.06 10.30 -4.72
C LYS A 140 -1.54 8.93 -4.28
N ALA A 141 -1.31 8.73 -2.98
CA ALA A 141 -0.85 7.47 -2.48
C ALA A 141 -1.91 6.39 -2.43
N LEU A 142 -3.15 6.72 -2.05
CA LEU A 142 -4.27 5.79 -2.15
C LEU A 142 -4.54 5.41 -3.61
N SER A 143 -4.48 6.36 -4.55
CA SER A 143 -4.57 6.05 -5.98
C SER A 143 -3.45 5.11 -6.44
N LEU A 144 -2.23 5.34 -5.98
CA LEU A 144 -1.09 4.48 -6.26
C LEU A 144 -1.32 3.07 -5.69
N VAL A 145 -1.64 2.94 -4.40
CA VAL A 145 -1.98 1.65 -3.76
C VAL A 145 -3.07 0.92 -4.54
N MET A 146 -4.13 1.63 -4.93
CA MET A 146 -5.19 1.05 -5.75
C MET A 146 -4.66 0.50 -7.08
N LEU A 147 -3.85 1.28 -7.82
CA LEU A 147 -3.28 0.83 -9.08
C LEU A 147 -2.43 -0.43 -8.89
N LEU A 148 -1.76 -0.55 -7.76
CA LEU A 148 -0.89 -1.68 -7.46
C LEU A 148 -1.69 -2.92 -7.13
N LEU A 149 -2.71 -2.78 -6.29
CA LEU A 149 -3.66 -3.85 -6.00
C LEU A 149 -4.40 -4.32 -7.25
N TYR A 150 -4.70 -3.40 -8.16
CA TYR A 150 -5.37 -3.71 -9.42
C TYR A 150 -4.47 -4.51 -10.37
N ASN A 151 -3.18 -4.17 -10.47
CA ASN A 151 -2.26 -4.79 -11.43
C ASN A 151 -1.53 -6.02 -10.88
N PHE A 152 -1.25 -6.07 -9.58
CA PHE A 152 -0.42 -7.12 -8.95
C PHE A 152 -1.20 -7.96 -7.92
N GLY A 153 -2.49 -7.68 -7.73
CA GLY A 153 -3.31 -8.32 -6.71
C GLY A 153 -2.97 -7.84 -5.30
N ALA A 154 -3.60 -8.47 -4.31
CA ALA A 154 -3.46 -8.09 -2.90
C ALA A 154 -2.32 -8.82 -2.17
N ILE A 155 -1.77 -9.88 -2.77
CA ILE A 155 -0.64 -10.62 -2.20
C ILE A 155 0.53 -9.69 -1.85
N PRO A 156 1.00 -8.76 -2.72
CA PRO A 156 2.10 -7.88 -2.37
C PRO A 156 1.80 -6.90 -1.22
N LEU A 157 0.52 -6.59 -0.96
CA LEU A 157 0.12 -5.68 0.12
C LEU A 157 0.10 -6.39 1.48
N PHE A 158 -0.26 -7.66 1.53
CA PHE A 158 -0.48 -8.41 2.77
C PHE A 158 0.53 -9.55 3.02
N ALA A 159 1.34 -9.93 2.02
CA ALA A 159 2.41 -10.90 2.19
C ALA A 159 3.65 -10.25 2.79
N PRO A 160 4.30 -10.91 3.77
CA PRO A 160 5.44 -10.32 4.43
C PRO A 160 6.64 -10.12 3.48
N ILE A 161 7.35 -8.99 3.60
CA ILE A 161 8.57 -8.61 2.86
C ILE A 161 9.67 -9.68 3.08
N THR A 162 9.64 -10.37 4.22
CA THR A 162 10.65 -11.35 4.63
C THR A 162 10.65 -12.69 3.86
N SER A 163 9.69 -12.97 2.97
CA SER A 163 9.64 -14.28 2.30
C SER A 163 10.76 -14.54 1.27
N ASN A 164 11.53 -13.50 0.88
CA ASN A 164 12.58 -13.63 -0.14
C ASN A 164 14.03 -13.46 0.35
N LEU A 165 14.30 -13.39 1.66
CA LEU A 165 15.68 -13.66 2.09
C LEU A 165 15.92 -15.17 2.07
N THR A 166 16.33 -15.67 0.90
CA THR A 166 17.17 -16.87 0.82
C THR A 166 18.47 -16.55 1.57
N LEU A 167 18.45 -16.72 2.88
CA LEU A 167 19.58 -17.02 3.75
C LEU A 167 18.99 -17.36 5.12
N THR A 168 18.90 -18.66 5.32
CA THR A 168 18.73 -19.35 6.59
C THR A 168 19.49 -18.66 7.73
N GLN A 169 18.85 -18.64 8.90
CA GLN A 169 19.32 -18.21 10.23
C GLN A 169 19.00 -16.76 10.62
N ILE A 170 17.75 -16.47 11.00
CA ILE A 170 17.50 -15.32 11.90
C ILE A 170 16.50 -15.69 13.01
N SER A 171 16.98 -15.37 14.21
CA SER A 171 16.34 -15.39 15.53
C SER A 171 15.02 -14.62 15.62
N LYS A 172 14.48 -14.53 16.85
CA LYS A 172 13.29 -13.79 17.34
C LYS A 172 13.02 -12.36 16.80
N SER A 173 13.80 -11.81 15.88
CA SER A 173 13.54 -10.53 15.19
C SER A 173 12.68 -10.66 13.94
N ALA A 174 12.57 -11.84 13.31
CA ALA A 174 11.72 -12.01 12.12
C ALA A 174 10.21 -11.85 12.43
N THR A 175 9.81 -12.12 13.67
CA THR A 175 8.41 -11.94 14.11
C THR A 175 8.02 -10.47 14.22
N SER A 176 8.94 -9.56 14.57
CA SER A 176 8.61 -8.13 14.69
C SER A 176 8.45 -7.44 13.34
N ASP A 177 9.16 -7.91 12.31
CA ASP A 177 9.11 -7.31 10.96
C ASP A 177 7.81 -7.69 10.23
N ILE A 178 7.40 -8.97 10.32
CA ILE A 178 6.09 -9.46 9.84
C ILE A 178 4.93 -8.71 10.52
N ASP A 179 5.04 -8.46 11.83
CA ASP A 179 4.02 -7.71 12.58
C ASP A 179 3.90 -6.25 12.09
N ASN A 180 4.97 -5.63 11.58
CA ASN A 180 4.95 -4.25 11.08
C ASN A 180 4.30 -4.14 9.70
N GLU A 181 4.46 -5.17 8.87
CA GLU A 181 3.90 -5.21 7.51
C GLU A 181 2.40 -5.47 7.53
N PHE A 182 1.92 -6.36 8.40
CA PHE A 182 0.47 -6.54 8.55
C PHE A 182 -0.21 -5.30 9.14
N LYS A 183 0.46 -4.58 10.05
CA LYS A 183 0.00 -3.28 10.56
C LYS A 183 -0.10 -2.24 9.45
N PHE A 184 0.77 -2.30 8.45
CA PHE A 184 0.73 -1.42 7.28
C PHE A 184 -0.47 -1.71 6.39
N SER A 185 -0.72 -2.97 6.03
CA SER A 185 -1.89 -3.34 5.21
C SER A 185 -3.19 -2.96 5.93
N ALA A 186 -3.25 -3.20 7.24
CA ALA A 186 -4.38 -2.79 8.07
C ALA A 186 -4.57 -1.26 8.08
N LEU A 187 -3.48 -0.48 8.15
CA LEU A 187 -3.53 0.99 8.09
C LEU A 187 -4.07 1.48 6.74
N VAL A 188 -3.63 0.90 5.63
CA VAL A 188 -4.11 1.25 4.27
C VAL A 188 -5.61 1.06 4.16
N VAL A 189 -6.11 -0.08 4.61
CA VAL A 189 -7.54 -0.38 4.59
C VAL A 189 -8.31 0.57 5.51
N GLN A 190 -7.82 0.79 6.73
CA GLN A 190 -8.44 1.73 7.67
C GLN A 190 -8.49 3.15 7.12
N LEU A 191 -7.43 3.62 6.47
CA LEU A 191 -7.37 4.94 5.86
C LEU A 191 -8.35 5.05 4.68
N SER A 192 -8.44 3.99 3.86
CA SER A 192 -9.40 3.92 2.76
C SER A 192 -10.84 3.97 3.27
N CYS A 193 -11.14 3.24 4.34
CA CYS A 193 -12.43 3.27 5.04
C CYS A 193 -12.80 4.68 5.55
N VAL A 194 -11.85 5.37 6.18
CA VAL A 194 -12.05 6.74 6.65
C VAL A 194 -12.31 7.68 5.48
N GLU A 195 -11.52 7.59 4.41
CA GLU A 195 -11.68 8.46 3.23
C GLU A 195 -13.03 8.22 2.56
N ILE A 196 -13.47 6.97 2.43
CA ILE A 196 -14.79 6.62 1.87
C ILE A 196 -15.90 7.31 2.64
N ARG A 197 -15.93 7.18 3.97
CA ARG A 197 -16.99 7.80 4.78
C ARG A 197 -17.00 9.32 4.62
N LEU A 198 -15.82 9.96 4.64
CA LEU A 198 -15.71 11.40 4.40
C LEU A 198 -16.24 11.79 3.00
N MET A 199 -15.95 11.00 1.98
CA MET A 199 -16.44 11.25 0.61
C MET A 199 -17.95 11.00 0.47
N LEU A 200 -18.52 10.03 1.20
CA LEU A 200 -19.96 9.81 1.25
C LEU A 200 -20.67 10.99 1.94
N ASP A 201 -20.15 11.46 3.07
CA ASP A 201 -20.65 12.67 3.75
C ASP A 201 -20.57 13.91 2.83
N GLU A 202 -19.54 14.01 1.99
CA GLU A 202 -19.39 15.08 1.00
C GLU A 202 -20.43 14.98 -0.13
N LEU A 203 -20.78 13.77 -0.57
CA LEU A 203 -21.80 13.51 -1.59
C LEU A 203 -23.23 13.82 -1.12
N GLU A 204 -23.50 13.67 0.18
CA GLU A 204 -24.78 14.04 0.78
C GLU A 204 -25.02 15.56 0.77
N GLN A 205 -23.95 16.36 0.85
CA GLN A 205 -24.06 17.81 0.97
C GLN A 205 -24.36 18.56 -0.35
N GLU A 206 -24.53 17.85 -1.48
CA GLU A 206 -24.89 18.37 -2.82
C GLU A 206 -24.27 19.73 -3.19
N LYS A 207 -22.96 19.91 -2.96
CA LYS A 207 -22.25 21.11 -3.38
C LYS A 207 -21.86 21.01 -4.85
N LYS A 208 -22.29 21.98 -5.66
CA LYS A 208 -21.79 22.17 -7.04
C LYS A 208 -20.39 22.78 -7.00
N ASP A 209 -19.41 21.94 -6.65
CA ASP A 209 -17.99 22.25 -6.76
C ASP A 209 -17.38 21.26 -7.75
N ASP A 210 -17.00 21.76 -8.93
CA ASP A 210 -16.46 20.95 -10.02
C ASP A 210 -15.13 20.27 -9.62
N GLN A 211 -14.30 20.94 -8.81
CA GLN A 211 -13.03 20.37 -8.33
C GLN A 211 -13.28 19.25 -7.31
N LEU A 212 -14.26 19.45 -6.42
CA LEU A 212 -14.68 18.41 -5.47
C LEU A 212 -15.23 17.18 -6.21
N ASN A 213 -16.09 17.39 -7.21
CA ASN A 213 -16.66 16.30 -8.01
C ASN A 213 -15.59 15.52 -8.78
N GLU A 214 -14.59 16.20 -9.36
CA GLU A 214 -13.46 15.54 -10.01
C GLU A 214 -12.67 14.67 -9.03
N ARG A 215 -12.36 15.19 -7.83
CA ARG A 215 -11.72 14.40 -6.78
C ARG A 215 -12.55 13.18 -6.40
N LEU A 216 -13.85 13.35 -6.15
CA LEU A 216 -14.74 12.26 -5.74
C LEU A 216 -14.81 11.15 -6.80
N ASN A 217 -14.88 11.52 -8.08
CA ASN A 217 -14.92 10.56 -9.18
C ASN A 217 -13.64 9.73 -9.29
N VAL A 218 -12.49 10.28 -8.90
CA VAL A 218 -11.22 9.54 -8.92
C VAL A 218 -11.01 8.74 -7.63
N MET A 219 -11.24 9.36 -6.48
CA MET A 219 -10.84 8.82 -5.19
C MET A 219 -11.81 7.78 -4.65
N LEU A 220 -13.13 7.95 -4.83
CA LEU A 220 -14.11 7.01 -4.30
C LEU A 220 -13.96 5.62 -4.93
N PRO A 221 -13.90 5.47 -6.27
CA PRO A 221 -13.63 4.17 -6.89
C PRO A 221 -12.25 3.61 -6.53
N ALA A 222 -11.26 4.49 -6.31
CA ALA A 222 -9.93 4.05 -5.92
C ALA A 222 -9.95 3.37 -4.54
N CYS A 223 -10.56 4.02 -3.55
CA CYS A 223 -10.69 3.47 -2.20
C CYS A 223 -11.57 2.22 -2.18
N TYR A 224 -12.65 2.18 -2.97
CA TYR A 224 -13.46 0.97 -3.11
C TYR A 224 -12.69 -0.21 -3.67
N THR A 225 -11.84 0.02 -4.68
CA THR A 225 -10.99 -1.04 -5.25
C THR A 225 -9.99 -1.57 -4.22
N ILE A 226 -9.46 -0.72 -3.34
CA ILE A 226 -8.60 -1.17 -2.23
C ILE A 226 -9.38 -2.11 -1.31
N LEU A 227 -10.62 -1.77 -0.94
CA LEU A 227 -11.45 -2.63 -0.09
C LEU A 227 -11.78 -3.95 -0.76
N GLU A 228 -12.21 -3.94 -2.02
CA GLU A 228 -12.53 -5.16 -2.78
C GLU A 228 -11.34 -6.12 -2.82
N LYS A 229 -10.15 -5.61 -3.16
CA LYS A 229 -8.94 -6.42 -3.20
C LYS A 229 -8.51 -6.93 -1.82
N SER A 230 -8.82 -6.18 -0.77
CA SER A 230 -8.58 -6.61 0.61
C SER A 230 -9.54 -7.72 1.04
N ILE A 231 -10.83 -7.62 0.66
CA ILE A 231 -11.84 -8.65 0.92
C ILE A 231 -11.49 -9.94 0.18
N GLU A 232 -11.16 -9.85 -1.11
CA GLU A 232 -10.73 -10.97 -1.94
C GLU A 232 -9.55 -11.73 -1.30
N TYR A 233 -8.55 -10.98 -0.80
CA TYR A 233 -7.40 -11.56 -0.14
C TYR A 233 -7.72 -12.25 1.18
N LEU A 234 -8.51 -11.60 2.04
CA LEU A 234 -8.87 -12.15 3.34
C LEU A 234 -9.72 -13.42 3.19
N SER A 235 -10.66 -13.43 2.24
CA SER A 235 -11.45 -14.62 1.89
C SER A 235 -10.57 -15.76 1.37
N HIS A 236 -9.58 -15.44 0.51
CA HIS A 236 -8.63 -16.44 0.03
C HIS A 236 -7.80 -17.05 1.17
N ILE A 237 -7.32 -16.24 2.12
CA ILE A 237 -6.62 -16.76 3.31
C ILE A 237 -7.54 -17.65 4.15
N GLU A 238 -8.77 -17.21 4.41
CA GLU A 238 -9.72 -17.99 5.20
C GLU A 238 -9.93 -19.37 4.61
N SER A 239 -10.16 -19.45 3.29
CA SER A 239 -10.30 -20.71 2.56
C SER A 239 -9.04 -21.60 2.65
N LEU A 240 -7.84 -21.03 2.61
CA LEU A 240 -6.59 -21.76 2.77
C LEU A 240 -6.37 -22.28 4.21
N LEU A 241 -6.80 -21.53 5.22
CA LEU A 241 -6.71 -21.94 6.61
C LEU A 241 -7.69 -23.09 6.92
N GLU A 242 -8.84 -23.12 6.27
CA GLU A 242 -9.84 -24.19 6.40
C GLU A 242 -9.42 -25.50 5.71
N SER A 243 -8.65 -25.42 4.62
CA SER A 243 -8.29 -26.60 3.81
C SER A 243 -7.17 -27.48 4.40
N GLN A 244 -6.49 -27.05 5.48
CA GLN A 244 -5.38 -27.77 6.13
C GLN A 244 -4.22 -28.19 5.21
N GLU A 245 -4.08 -27.60 4.01
CA GLU A 245 -2.90 -27.83 3.18
C GLU A 245 -1.69 -27.15 3.85
N GLU A 246 -0.74 -27.96 4.34
CA GLU A 246 0.56 -27.47 4.83
C GLU A 246 1.35 -26.88 3.66
N VAL A 247 1.10 -25.62 3.33
CA VAL A 247 1.95 -24.87 2.41
C VAL A 247 2.84 -23.96 3.24
N GLU A 248 4.16 -24.18 3.14
CA GLU A 248 5.22 -23.35 3.73
C GLU A 248 5.15 -21.87 3.29
N THR A 249 4.23 -21.49 2.39
CA THR A 249 4.07 -20.16 1.80
C THR A 249 3.22 -19.19 2.62
N THR A 250 2.39 -19.64 3.56
CA THR A 250 1.48 -18.74 4.31
C THR A 250 1.86 -18.63 5.78
N ARG A 251 3.08 -18.15 6.05
CA ARG A 251 3.44 -17.59 7.38
C ARG A 251 2.81 -16.20 7.60
N VAL A 252 1.54 -16.01 7.20
CA VAL A 252 0.81 -14.77 7.49
C VAL A 252 0.25 -14.92 8.89
N LYS A 253 1.00 -14.44 9.89
CA LYS A 253 0.54 -14.42 11.27
C LYS A 253 -0.38 -13.21 11.45
N LEU A 254 -1.67 -13.39 11.15
CA LEU A 254 -2.67 -12.35 11.34
C LEU A 254 -2.90 -12.14 12.84
N GLU A 255 -2.57 -10.95 13.36
CA GLU A 255 -2.85 -10.61 14.76
C GLU A 255 -4.37 -10.47 14.96
N PRO A 256 -5.00 -11.27 15.83
CA PRO A 256 -6.46 -11.27 15.98
C PRO A 256 -7.05 -9.89 16.31
N ASP A 257 -6.35 -9.11 17.13
CA ASP A 257 -6.79 -7.77 17.52
C ASP A 257 -6.78 -6.78 16.34
N VAL A 258 -5.82 -6.91 15.43
CA VAL A 258 -5.77 -6.08 14.21
C VAL A 258 -6.91 -6.45 13.27
N LEU A 259 -7.18 -7.74 13.08
CA LEU A 259 -8.32 -8.22 12.28
C LEU A 259 -9.66 -7.76 12.84
N LEU A 260 -9.85 -7.84 14.16
CA LEU A 260 -11.08 -7.37 14.80
C LEU A 260 -11.28 -5.86 14.61
N ARG A 261 -10.21 -5.07 14.75
CA ARG A 261 -10.26 -3.63 14.46
C ARG A 261 -10.55 -3.34 12.99
N LEU A 262 -9.96 -4.12 12.08
CA LEU A 262 -10.18 -4.00 10.65
C LEU A 262 -11.64 -4.27 10.31
N LYS A 263 -12.18 -5.41 10.76
CA LYS A 263 -13.59 -5.79 10.62
C LYS A 263 -14.52 -4.71 11.16
N GLY A 264 -14.27 -4.22 12.37
CA GLY A 264 -15.07 -3.12 12.93
C GLY A 264 -15.05 -1.87 12.04
N THR A 265 -13.88 -1.47 11.55
CA THR A 265 -13.75 -0.30 10.67
C THR A 265 -14.46 -0.49 9.32
N MET A 266 -14.39 -1.70 8.75
CA MET A 266 -15.08 -2.05 7.51
C MET A 266 -16.59 -2.08 7.69
N ILE A 267 -17.11 -2.68 8.78
CA ILE A 267 -18.55 -2.69 9.09
C ILE A 267 -19.11 -1.27 9.10
N GLU A 268 -18.46 -0.35 9.82
CA GLU A 268 -18.88 1.05 9.87
C GLU A 268 -18.84 1.73 8.49
N THR A 269 -17.90 1.33 7.62
CA THR A 269 -17.79 1.87 6.26
C THR A 269 -18.89 1.34 5.36
N PHE A 270 -19.16 0.03 5.40
CA PHE A 270 -20.23 -0.60 4.64
C PHE A 270 -21.62 -0.15 5.10
N ARG A 271 -21.79 0.16 6.39
CA ARG A 271 -23.02 0.81 6.86
C ARG A 271 -23.23 2.16 6.17
N GLY A 272 -22.19 3.01 6.12
CA GLY A 272 -22.26 4.28 5.39
C GLY A 272 -22.54 4.10 3.89
N ILE A 273 -21.98 3.08 3.25
CA ILE A 273 -22.28 2.75 1.83
C ILE A 273 -23.75 2.36 1.66
N ILE A 274 -24.31 1.55 2.57
CA ILE A 274 -25.72 1.16 2.56
C ILE A 274 -26.60 2.40 2.74
N GLU A 275 -26.30 3.26 3.73
CA GLU A 275 -27.02 4.51 3.99
C GLU A 275 -27.03 5.41 2.74
N TYR A 276 -25.88 5.63 2.12
CA TYR A 276 -25.78 6.36 0.86
C TYR A 276 -26.65 5.78 -0.27
N LEU A 277 -26.66 4.45 -0.44
CA LEU A 277 -27.48 3.81 -1.46
C LEU A 277 -28.98 3.82 -1.14
N VAL A 278 -29.35 3.77 0.15
CA VAL A 278 -30.72 3.98 0.61
C VAL A 278 -31.17 5.41 0.30
N ASP A 279 -30.34 6.42 0.58
CA ASP A 279 -30.62 7.81 0.24
C ASP A 279 -30.81 8.00 -1.27
N VAL A 280 -29.96 7.39 -2.08
CA VAL A 280 -30.11 7.38 -3.56
C VAL A 280 -31.47 6.80 -3.97
N LYS A 281 -31.89 5.69 -3.36
CA LYS A 281 -33.20 5.08 -3.58
C LYS A 281 -34.34 6.02 -3.16
N GLU A 282 -34.21 6.68 -2.01
CA GLU A 282 -35.23 7.59 -1.46
C GLU A 282 -35.37 8.89 -2.24
N ARG A 283 -34.31 9.36 -2.91
CA ARG A 283 -34.38 10.48 -3.89
C ARG A 283 -35.29 10.18 -5.09
N GLY A 284 -35.71 8.93 -5.28
CA GLY A 284 -36.67 8.55 -6.32
C GLY A 284 -36.12 8.64 -7.75
N ILE A 285 -34.80 8.63 -7.91
CA ILE A 285 -34.18 8.61 -9.24
C ILE A 285 -34.49 7.29 -9.95
N SER A 286 -34.72 7.35 -11.26
CA SER A 286 -34.95 6.12 -12.03
C SER A 286 -33.69 5.24 -12.02
N ILE A 287 -33.86 3.91 -12.02
CA ILE A 287 -32.74 2.96 -12.10
C ILE A 287 -31.84 3.26 -13.31
N LYS A 288 -32.42 3.63 -14.46
CA LYS A 288 -31.66 4.01 -15.65
C LYS A 288 -30.75 5.22 -15.43
N THR A 289 -31.17 6.18 -14.61
CA THR A 289 -30.35 7.34 -14.25
C THR A 289 -29.28 6.94 -13.23
N ALA A 290 -29.65 6.14 -12.22
CA ALA A 290 -28.74 5.64 -11.21
C ALA A 290 -27.58 4.83 -11.85
N MET A 291 -27.90 3.99 -12.83
CA MET A 291 -26.94 3.17 -13.59
C MET A 291 -26.11 3.95 -14.61
N LYS A 292 -26.20 5.28 -14.63
CA LYS A 292 -25.25 6.15 -15.35
C LYS A 292 -24.27 6.84 -14.41
N ASP A 293 -24.52 6.82 -13.10
CA ASP A 293 -23.61 7.41 -12.13
C ASP A 293 -22.57 6.38 -11.71
N GLU A 294 -21.32 6.63 -12.08
CA GLU A 294 -20.17 5.78 -11.76
C GLU A 294 -20.01 5.55 -10.25
N LYS A 295 -20.36 6.53 -9.42
CA LYS A 295 -20.25 6.43 -7.95
C LYS A 295 -21.27 5.46 -7.38
N ILE A 296 -22.48 5.46 -7.91
CA ILE A 296 -23.54 4.51 -7.50
C ILE A 296 -23.12 3.10 -7.89
N ILE A 297 -22.67 2.91 -9.14
CA ILE A 297 -22.22 1.60 -9.63
C ILE A 297 -21.04 1.08 -8.82
N ALA A 298 -20.04 1.92 -8.57
CA ALA A 298 -18.87 1.54 -7.78
C ALA A 298 -19.24 1.17 -6.34
N SER A 299 -20.20 1.88 -5.73
CA SER A 299 -20.73 1.59 -4.40
C SER A 299 -21.48 0.25 -4.34
N ILE A 300 -22.30 -0.05 -5.34
CA ILE A 300 -22.99 -1.35 -5.45
C ILE A 300 -21.97 -2.48 -5.63
N ARG A 301 -20.93 -2.27 -6.44
CA ARG A 301 -19.89 -3.28 -6.71
C ARG A 301 -19.13 -3.67 -5.44
N VAL A 302 -18.61 -2.70 -4.70
CA VAL A 302 -17.87 -2.98 -3.45
C VAL A 302 -18.79 -3.57 -2.38
N LEU A 303 -20.04 -3.10 -2.27
CA LEU A 303 -21.03 -3.67 -1.36
C LEU A 303 -21.31 -5.14 -1.71
N SER A 304 -21.41 -5.46 -3.00
CA SER A 304 -21.63 -6.85 -3.44
C SER A 304 -20.46 -7.76 -3.04
N ALA A 305 -19.22 -7.27 -3.12
CA ALA A 305 -18.05 -8.01 -2.66
C ALA A 305 -18.09 -8.28 -1.15
N TRP A 306 -18.54 -7.31 -0.35
CA TRP A 306 -18.71 -7.50 1.10
C TRP A 306 -19.84 -8.48 1.45
N LEU A 307 -21.01 -8.34 0.82
CA LEU A 307 -22.15 -9.20 1.10
C LEU A 307 -21.92 -10.68 0.73
N ALA A 308 -20.96 -10.96 -0.16
CA ALA A 308 -20.55 -12.33 -0.48
C ALA A 308 -19.84 -13.01 0.70
N GLU A 309 -19.09 -12.25 1.50
CA GLU A 309 -18.20 -12.79 2.55
C GLU A 309 -18.73 -12.52 3.97
N GLU A 310 -19.52 -11.46 4.19
CA GLU A 310 -19.91 -10.99 5.52
C GLU A 310 -21.42 -10.73 5.64
N SER A 311 -22.02 -11.25 6.73
CA SER A 311 -23.47 -11.18 7.01
C SER A 311 -23.85 -10.19 8.12
N THR A 312 -22.89 -9.45 8.68
CA THR A 312 -23.09 -8.64 9.89
C THR A 312 -24.11 -7.50 9.74
N LEU A 313 -24.38 -7.04 8.51
CA LEU A 313 -25.29 -5.93 8.19
C LEU A 313 -26.59 -6.39 7.52
N GLU A 314 -27.07 -7.59 7.85
CA GLU A 314 -28.25 -8.21 7.22
C GLU A 314 -29.49 -7.30 7.29
N LYS A 315 -29.77 -6.68 8.45
CA LYS A 315 -30.97 -5.86 8.65
C LYS A 315 -30.97 -4.60 7.79
N GLU A 316 -29.82 -3.93 7.75
CA GLU A 316 -29.59 -2.74 6.93
C GLU A 316 -29.68 -3.10 5.44
N THR A 317 -29.10 -4.24 5.06
CA THR A 317 -29.12 -4.76 3.68
C THR A 317 -30.54 -5.06 3.21
N LEU A 318 -31.40 -5.62 4.07
CA LEU A 318 -32.80 -5.92 3.74
C LEU A 318 -33.58 -4.67 3.29
N ALA A 319 -33.29 -3.48 3.84
CA ALA A 319 -33.91 -2.23 3.40
C ALA A 319 -33.49 -1.83 1.98
N LEU A 320 -32.26 -2.17 1.59
CA LEU A 320 -31.68 -1.88 0.29
C LEU A 320 -32.00 -2.95 -0.78
N MET A 321 -32.37 -4.18 -0.37
CA MET A 321 -32.62 -5.31 -1.29
C MET A 321 -33.49 -4.99 -2.52
N PRO A 322 -34.63 -4.27 -2.40
CA PRO A 322 -35.44 -3.93 -3.58
C PRO A 322 -34.64 -3.16 -4.65
N PHE A 323 -33.80 -2.22 -4.22
CA PHE A 323 -32.97 -1.42 -5.11
C PHE A 323 -31.87 -2.25 -5.80
N LEU A 324 -31.26 -3.19 -5.07
CA LEU A 324 -30.28 -4.12 -5.65
C LEU A 324 -30.92 -5.05 -6.68
N VAL A 325 -32.10 -5.60 -6.38
CA VAL A 325 -32.85 -6.48 -7.30
C VAL A 325 -33.24 -5.74 -8.59
N ASP A 326 -33.72 -4.50 -8.47
CA ASP A 326 -34.07 -3.70 -9.65
C ASP A 326 -32.83 -3.34 -10.49
N THR A 327 -31.69 -3.12 -9.84
CA THR A 327 -30.40 -2.94 -10.52
C THR A 327 -29.99 -4.20 -11.29
N CYS A 328 -30.08 -5.39 -10.68
CA CYS A 328 -29.79 -6.65 -11.34
C CYS A 328 -30.71 -6.89 -12.55
N ARG A 329 -32.01 -6.59 -12.41
CA ARG A 329 -32.98 -6.71 -13.52
C ARG A 329 -32.60 -5.81 -14.69
N TYR A 330 -32.24 -4.55 -14.41
CA TYR A 330 -31.82 -3.61 -15.45
C TYR A 330 -30.60 -4.11 -16.23
N TRP A 331 -29.56 -4.61 -15.55
CA TRP A 331 -28.37 -5.14 -16.23
C TRP A 331 -28.64 -6.43 -16.99
N TYR A 332 -29.50 -7.31 -16.47
CA TYR A 332 -29.92 -8.52 -17.19
C TYR A 332 -30.62 -8.16 -18.51
N GLU A 333 -31.56 -7.22 -18.47
CA GLU A 333 -32.25 -6.74 -19.67
C GLU A 333 -31.29 -6.03 -20.63
N PHE A 334 -30.36 -5.22 -20.12
CA PHE A 334 -29.35 -4.56 -20.94
C PHE A 334 -28.50 -5.59 -21.70
N ILE A 335 -27.93 -6.59 -21.00
CA ILE A 335 -27.05 -7.61 -21.60
C ILE A 335 -27.80 -8.50 -22.60
N MET A 336 -29.06 -8.87 -22.33
CA MET A 336 -29.81 -9.79 -23.17
C MET A 336 -30.38 -9.15 -24.45
N PHE A 337 -30.57 -7.83 -24.47
CA PHE A 337 -31.29 -7.13 -25.54
C PHE A 337 -30.48 -6.00 -26.23
N THR A 338 -29.17 -5.91 -26.00
CA THR A 338 -28.24 -5.06 -26.78
C THR A 338 -27.17 -5.87 -27.47
#